data_AF-A0A3N5E5U0-F1
#
_entry.id   AF-A0A3N5E5U0-F1
#
_cell.length_a   1.000
_cell.length_b   1.000
_cell.length_c   1.000
_cell.angle_alpha   90.00
_cell.angle_beta   90.00
_cell.angle_gamma   90.00
#
_symmetry.space_group_name_H-M   'P 1'
#
loop_
_entity.id
_entity.type
_entity.pdbx_description
1 polymer ?
#
loop_
_entity_poly.entity_id
_entity_poly.type
_entity_poly.pdbx_seq_one_letter_code
_entity_poly.pdbx_strand_id
1 'polypeptide(L)'
;MDLSIVIICRNEEAAIGACIESLLEETSGIEREIILVDSASTDRTVEIAKKYPVAIVCIDPKAMLTPSAGRYLGTLRATGEYILFVDGDMILIRDWIQKALACFGDASVGAVAGRLFRVFPGEQPNYNHGDASPLGPVDRLGGAGLYRRSVLGKAGSFNPFVKGEEERELGYRIIRSGYKILRIEAPMVFHMEKRRTKSEIDENAGHFTGVGQMLRRYGLRRISWDLLWSHRRVFNAHVALLLFLAALAFFLALGNIFLFVAAVGIVAVCFLLLILVKGKEKVFLMLRSRLLILANIIKGMRLGIPDASDYNPRTSTFSMAGKR
;
A
#
# COMPACT_ATOMS: atom_id res chain seq x y z
N MET A 1 -26.07 0.94 12.11
CA MET A 1 -24.92 1.34 11.28
C MET A 1 -24.57 0.22 10.32
N ASP A 2 -24.81 0.41 9.04
CA ASP A 2 -24.58 -0.62 8.01
C ASP A 2 -23.14 -0.53 7.48
N LEU A 3 -22.62 0.69 7.38
CA LEU A 3 -21.34 0.97 6.74
C LEU A 3 -20.49 1.96 7.56
N SER A 4 -19.27 1.57 7.91
CA SER A 4 -18.23 2.53 8.32
C SER A 4 -17.30 2.82 7.16
N ILE A 5 -17.07 4.10 6.88
CA ILE A 5 -16.10 4.53 5.87
C ILE A 5 -14.87 5.05 6.61
N VAL A 6 -13.73 4.43 6.38
CA VAL A 6 -12.44 4.84 6.92
C VAL A 6 -11.62 5.49 5.82
N ILE A 7 -11.47 6.81 5.90
CA ILE A 7 -10.62 7.59 5.01
C ILE A 7 -9.27 7.74 5.69
N ILE A 8 -8.17 7.35 5.05
CA ILE A 8 -6.82 7.68 5.53
C ILE A 8 -6.24 8.81 4.69
N CYS A 9 -5.57 9.78 5.31
CA CYS A 9 -5.00 10.90 4.58
C CYS A 9 -3.70 11.42 5.19
N ARG A 10 -2.89 12.05 4.34
CA ARG A 10 -1.78 12.90 4.74
C ARG A 10 -1.48 13.91 3.63
N ASN A 11 -1.66 15.19 3.92
CA ASN A 11 -1.45 16.27 2.97
C ASN A 11 -2.23 16.08 1.67
N GLU A 12 -3.55 15.99 1.80
CA GLU A 12 -4.54 15.80 0.74
C GLU A 12 -5.43 17.03 0.50
N GLU A 13 -4.94 18.25 0.75
CA GLU A 13 -5.76 19.47 0.61
C GLU A 13 -6.42 19.61 -0.75
N ALA A 14 -5.78 19.10 -1.81
CA ALA A 14 -6.26 19.21 -3.18
C ALA A 14 -7.41 18.24 -3.52
N ALA A 15 -7.55 17.13 -2.78
CA ALA A 15 -8.45 16.04 -3.14
C ALA A 15 -9.46 15.66 -2.03
N ILE A 16 -9.16 15.97 -0.76
CA ILE A 16 -9.94 15.46 0.37
C ILE A 16 -11.41 15.90 0.36
N GLY A 17 -11.71 17.11 -0.12
CA GLY A 17 -13.09 17.58 -0.27
C GLY A 17 -13.88 16.73 -1.25
N ALA A 18 -13.34 16.53 -2.47
CA ALA A 18 -13.96 15.70 -3.50
C ALA A 18 -14.08 14.23 -3.09
N CYS A 19 -13.09 13.70 -2.35
CA CYS A 19 -13.14 12.38 -1.74
C CYS A 19 -14.37 12.25 -0.83
N ILE A 20 -14.51 13.14 0.16
CA ILE A 20 -15.63 13.12 1.12
C ILE A 20 -16.97 13.32 0.39
N GLU A 21 -17.06 14.26 -0.55
CA GLU A 21 -18.28 14.53 -1.33
C GLU A 21 -18.74 13.28 -2.11
N SER A 22 -17.83 12.63 -2.83
CA SER A 22 -18.15 11.41 -3.57
C SER A 22 -18.67 10.29 -2.68
N LEU A 23 -18.11 10.15 -1.47
CA LEU A 23 -18.55 9.18 -0.47
C LEU A 23 -19.94 9.54 0.05
N LEU A 24 -20.19 10.81 0.35
CA LEU A 24 -21.48 11.28 0.84
C LEU A 24 -22.60 11.06 -0.19
N GLU A 25 -22.30 11.29 -1.47
CA GLU A 25 -23.22 11.03 -2.59
C GLU A 25 -23.51 9.54 -2.76
N GLU A 26 -22.47 8.72 -2.91
CA GLU A 26 -22.60 7.29 -3.25
C GLU A 26 -23.33 6.49 -2.17
N THR A 27 -23.19 6.91 -0.91
CA THR A 27 -23.82 6.22 0.22
C THR A 27 -25.14 6.87 0.63
N SER A 28 -25.72 7.74 -0.19
CA SER A 28 -27.01 8.39 0.10
C SER A 28 -28.09 7.32 0.28
N GLY A 29 -28.71 7.28 1.46
CA GLY A 29 -29.70 6.26 1.84
C GLY A 29 -29.14 5.03 2.56
N ILE A 30 -27.83 4.98 2.84
CA ILE A 30 -27.21 3.96 3.70
C ILE A 30 -26.93 4.57 5.08
N GLU A 31 -27.30 3.86 6.16
CA GLU A 31 -26.92 4.27 7.51
C GLU A 31 -25.38 4.12 7.66
N ARG A 32 -24.69 5.26 7.70
CA ARG A 32 -23.22 5.31 7.61
C ARG A 32 -22.58 6.20 8.66
N GLU A 33 -21.33 5.87 8.98
CA GLU A 33 -20.39 6.78 9.65
C GLU A 33 -19.15 6.97 8.78
N ILE A 34 -18.53 8.13 8.87
CA ILE A 34 -17.30 8.44 8.16
C ILE A 34 -16.24 8.84 9.19
N ILE A 35 -15.15 8.08 9.20
CA ILE A 35 -14.01 8.24 10.10
C ILE A 35 -12.80 8.59 9.24
N LEU A 36 -12.36 9.83 9.32
CA LEU A 36 -11.15 10.31 8.68
C LEU A 36 -9.98 10.19 9.67
N VAL A 37 -8.94 9.45 9.29
CA VAL A 37 -7.73 9.27 10.08
C VAL A 37 -6.58 10.01 9.40
N ASP A 38 -6.21 11.13 10.00
CA ASP A 38 -5.17 12.03 9.52
C ASP A 38 -3.80 11.63 10.09
N SER A 39 -2.86 11.34 9.19
CA SER A 39 -1.48 10.99 9.54
C SER A 39 -0.60 12.24 9.63
N ALA A 40 -0.99 13.17 10.51
CA ALA A 40 -0.30 14.42 10.79
C ALA A 40 -0.12 15.31 9.55
N SER A 41 -1.23 15.69 8.92
CA SER A 41 -1.19 16.68 7.84
C SER A 41 -0.70 18.04 8.34
N THR A 42 0.06 18.71 7.49
CA THR A 42 0.61 20.06 7.73
C THR A 42 -0.02 21.11 6.81
N ASP A 43 -0.86 20.68 5.87
CA ASP A 43 -1.62 21.52 4.95
C ASP A 43 -3.07 21.72 5.44
N ARG A 44 -3.96 22.18 4.56
CA ARG A 44 -5.36 22.47 4.91
C ARG A 44 -6.27 21.24 4.93
N THR A 45 -5.74 20.01 4.82
CA THR A 45 -6.55 18.77 4.75
C THR A 45 -7.57 18.68 5.89
N VAL A 46 -7.11 18.84 7.13
CA VAL A 46 -7.97 18.74 8.33
C VAL A 46 -8.97 19.90 8.41
N GLU A 47 -8.56 21.11 8.00
CA GLU A 47 -9.44 22.29 7.96
C GLU A 47 -10.61 22.06 6.98
N ILE A 48 -10.32 21.51 5.81
CA ILE A 48 -11.32 21.19 4.79
C ILE A 48 -12.25 20.08 5.30
N ALA A 49 -11.69 18.99 5.85
CA ALA A 49 -12.47 17.87 6.36
C ALA A 49 -13.47 18.26 7.46
N LYS A 50 -13.12 19.23 8.33
CA LYS A 50 -14.00 19.74 9.41
C LYS A 50 -15.31 20.37 8.91
N LYS A 51 -15.41 20.71 7.62
CA LYS A 51 -16.63 21.27 7.02
C LYS A 51 -17.68 20.21 6.74
N TYR A 52 -17.31 18.94 6.79
CA TYR A 52 -18.17 17.79 6.48
C TYR A 52 -18.60 17.05 7.75
N PRO A 53 -19.69 16.25 7.69
CA PRO A 53 -20.16 15.45 8.83
C PRO A 53 -19.30 14.18 9.01
N VAL A 54 -18.02 14.35 9.31
CA VAL A 54 -17.04 13.26 9.50
C VAL A 54 -16.40 13.34 10.88
N ALA A 55 -16.11 12.18 11.48
CA ALA A 55 -15.28 12.09 12.68
C ALA A 55 -13.81 12.12 12.26
N ILE A 56 -13.01 12.99 12.86
CA ILE A 56 -11.60 13.17 12.50
C ILE A 56 -10.71 12.66 13.65
N VAL A 57 -9.72 11.86 13.31
CA VAL A 57 -8.71 11.31 14.22
C VAL A 57 -7.33 11.72 13.71
N CYS A 58 -6.67 12.66 14.36
CA CYS A 58 -5.30 13.03 14.01
C CYS A 58 -4.31 12.23 14.86
N ILE A 59 -3.35 11.59 14.18
CA ILE A 59 -2.27 10.83 14.82
C ILE A 59 -1.16 11.81 15.25
N ASP A 60 -0.58 11.59 16.44
CA ASP A 60 0.61 12.33 16.88
C ASP A 60 1.72 12.27 15.81
N PRO A 61 2.26 13.42 15.34
CA PRO A 61 3.33 13.47 14.36
C PRO A 61 4.60 12.69 14.74
N LYS A 62 4.81 12.43 16.04
CA LYS A 62 5.93 11.64 16.57
C LYS A 62 5.70 10.13 16.51
N ALA A 63 4.47 9.69 16.24
CA ALA A 63 4.14 8.27 16.11
C ALA A 63 4.65 7.68 14.79
N MET A 64 4.53 6.36 14.65
CA MET A 64 4.79 5.69 13.39
C MET A 64 3.63 5.93 12.41
N LEU A 65 3.83 6.81 11.45
CA LEU A 65 2.84 7.13 10.43
C LEU A 65 2.98 6.15 9.24
N THR A 66 2.00 5.27 9.09
CA THR A 66 1.87 4.36 7.94
C THR A 66 0.40 4.35 7.47
N PRO A 67 0.14 4.02 6.19
CA PRO A 67 -1.24 3.78 5.74
C PRO A 67 -1.95 2.73 6.60
N SER A 68 -1.23 1.67 6.98
CA SER A 68 -1.71 0.61 7.86
C SER A 68 -2.14 1.13 9.25
N ALA A 69 -1.39 2.07 9.82
CA ALA A 69 -1.72 2.69 11.10
C ALA A 69 -3.03 3.49 11.03
N GLY A 70 -3.23 4.24 9.95
CA GLY A 70 -4.49 4.95 9.71
C GLY A 70 -5.67 3.99 9.62
N ARG A 71 -5.55 2.95 8.79
CA ARG A 71 -6.61 1.93 8.61
C ARG A 71 -6.90 1.17 9.90
N TYR A 72 -5.89 0.84 10.69
CA TYR A 72 -6.05 0.20 11.98
C TYR A 72 -6.83 1.08 12.97
N LEU A 73 -6.42 2.34 13.16
CA LEU A 73 -7.09 3.26 14.08
C LEU A 73 -8.53 3.58 13.65
N GLY A 74 -8.79 3.62 12.34
CA GLY A 74 -10.14 3.73 11.80
C GLY A 74 -10.96 2.47 12.08
N THR A 75 -10.38 1.27 11.91
CA THR A 75 -11.06 0.01 12.23
C THR A 75 -11.47 -0.07 13.70
N LEU A 76 -10.62 0.39 14.62
CA LEU A 76 -10.94 0.39 16.06
C LEU A 76 -12.13 1.27 16.43
N ARG A 77 -12.48 2.24 15.58
CA ARG A 77 -13.61 3.16 15.78
C ARG A 77 -14.85 2.79 14.96
N ALA A 78 -14.68 1.96 13.94
CA ALA A 78 -15.74 1.53 13.05
C ALA A 78 -16.73 0.57 13.75
N THR A 79 -18.02 0.88 13.62
CA THR A 79 -19.14 0.13 14.21
C THR A 79 -20.01 -0.59 13.17
N GLY A 80 -19.92 -0.18 11.90
CA GLY A 80 -20.71 -0.69 10.78
C GLY A 80 -20.48 -2.17 10.49
N GLU A 81 -21.48 -2.84 9.91
CA GLU A 81 -21.34 -4.25 9.50
C GLU A 81 -20.21 -4.43 8.46
N TYR A 82 -20.09 -3.47 7.55
CA TYR A 82 -19.02 -3.39 6.57
C TYR A 82 -18.10 -2.19 6.83
N ILE A 83 -16.84 -2.32 6.46
CA ILE A 83 -15.85 -1.25 6.55
C ILE A 83 -15.28 -0.99 5.16
N LEU A 84 -15.52 0.20 4.62
CA LEU A 84 -14.91 0.68 3.40
C LEU A 84 -13.65 1.46 3.74
N PHE A 85 -12.49 1.03 3.25
CA PHE A 85 -11.26 1.83 3.31
C PHE A 85 -11.10 2.61 2.01
N VAL A 86 -10.71 3.88 2.10
CA VAL A 86 -10.44 4.77 0.96
C VAL A 86 -9.27 5.69 1.32
N ASP A 87 -8.43 6.02 0.34
CA ASP A 87 -7.36 7.01 0.51
C ASP A 87 -7.91 8.43 0.25
N GLY A 88 -7.37 9.45 0.92
CA GLY A 88 -7.88 10.83 0.82
C GLY A 88 -7.70 11.49 -0.56
N ASP A 89 -6.96 10.85 -1.45
CA ASP A 89 -6.73 11.22 -2.85
C ASP A 89 -7.61 10.43 -3.85
N MET A 90 -8.64 9.75 -3.35
CA MET A 90 -9.53 8.91 -4.15
C MET A 90 -10.95 9.49 -4.24
N ILE A 91 -11.53 9.44 -5.43
CA ILE A 91 -12.93 9.84 -5.70
C ILE A 91 -13.70 8.59 -6.08
N LEU A 92 -14.73 8.26 -5.31
CA LEU A 92 -15.52 7.05 -5.52
C LEU A 92 -16.44 7.21 -6.75
N ILE A 93 -16.56 6.14 -7.53
CA ILE A 93 -17.40 6.10 -8.74
C ILE A 93 -18.78 5.57 -8.36
N ARG A 94 -19.82 6.18 -8.95
CA ARG A 94 -21.22 5.86 -8.67
C ARG A 94 -21.58 4.39 -8.92
N ASP A 95 -22.54 3.89 -8.14
CA ASP A 95 -23.12 2.54 -8.19
C ASP A 95 -22.14 1.41 -7.84
N TRP A 96 -20.97 1.72 -7.30
CA TRP A 96 -19.98 0.70 -6.95
C TRP A 96 -20.31 0.03 -5.61
N ILE A 97 -20.76 0.79 -4.61
CA ILE A 97 -20.98 0.23 -3.26
C ILE A 97 -22.08 -0.82 -3.27
N GLN A 98 -23.17 -0.59 -4.00
CA GLN A 98 -24.27 -1.55 -4.11
C GLN A 98 -23.82 -2.85 -4.78
N LYS A 99 -22.97 -2.74 -5.83
CA LYS A 99 -22.37 -3.91 -6.50
C LYS A 99 -21.43 -4.68 -5.56
N ALA A 100 -20.64 -3.97 -4.75
CA ALA A 100 -19.78 -4.58 -3.76
C ALA A 100 -20.58 -5.27 -2.64
N LEU A 101 -21.63 -4.61 -2.12
CA LEU A 101 -22.52 -5.16 -1.10
C LEU A 101 -23.21 -6.45 -1.58
N ALA A 102 -23.66 -6.50 -2.83
CA ALA A 102 -24.27 -7.70 -3.41
C ALA A 102 -23.36 -8.94 -3.36
N CYS A 103 -22.03 -8.76 -3.44
CA CYS A 103 -21.08 -9.87 -3.37
C CYS A 103 -21.03 -10.54 -1.98
N PHE A 104 -21.43 -9.84 -0.91
CA PHE A 104 -21.45 -10.40 0.44
C PHE A 104 -22.65 -11.33 0.72
N GLY A 105 -23.55 -11.51 -0.26
CA GLY A 105 -24.53 -12.61 -0.25
C GLY A 105 -23.86 -13.99 -0.19
N ASP A 106 -22.63 -14.12 -0.70
CA ASP A 106 -21.75 -15.26 -0.41
C ASP A 106 -21.02 -15.02 0.94
N ALA A 107 -21.38 -15.81 1.96
CA ALA A 107 -20.77 -15.73 3.29
C ALA A 107 -19.25 -16.01 3.30
N SER A 108 -18.72 -16.66 2.26
CA SER A 108 -17.28 -16.87 2.10
C SER A 108 -16.54 -15.63 1.60
N VAL A 109 -17.23 -14.58 1.14
CA VAL A 109 -16.61 -13.32 0.73
C VAL A 109 -16.32 -12.46 1.95
N GLY A 110 -15.04 -12.15 2.14
CA GLY A 110 -14.54 -11.32 3.23
C GLY A 110 -14.21 -9.89 2.82
N ALA A 111 -13.85 -9.65 1.56
CA ALA A 111 -13.59 -8.30 1.05
C ALA A 111 -13.74 -8.19 -0.47
N VAL A 112 -14.05 -6.98 -0.96
CA VAL A 112 -14.38 -6.69 -2.36
C VAL A 112 -13.77 -5.36 -2.79
N ALA A 113 -13.12 -5.34 -3.95
CA ALA A 113 -12.75 -4.12 -4.70
C ALA A 113 -13.33 -4.15 -6.12
N GLY A 114 -13.34 -3.01 -6.78
CA GLY A 114 -13.54 -2.92 -8.23
C GLY A 114 -12.28 -2.45 -8.96
N ARG A 115 -12.49 -1.79 -10.10
CA ARG A 115 -11.45 -1.21 -10.96
C ARG A 115 -11.06 0.18 -10.48
N LEU A 116 -9.76 0.40 -10.35
CA LEU A 116 -9.18 1.70 -10.07
C LEU A 116 -8.72 2.35 -11.39
N PHE A 117 -8.98 3.65 -11.53
CA PHE A 117 -8.55 4.46 -12.67
C PHE A 117 -7.65 5.58 -12.17
N ARG A 118 -6.43 5.67 -12.71
CA ARG A 118 -5.50 6.75 -12.34
C ARG A 118 -5.87 8.04 -13.05
N VAL A 119 -5.73 9.16 -12.36
CA VAL A 119 -5.93 10.50 -12.94
C VAL A 119 -4.65 11.28 -12.72
N PHE A 120 -3.96 11.62 -13.80
CA PHE A 120 -2.68 12.31 -13.69
C PHE A 120 -2.85 13.83 -13.52
N PRO A 121 -1.85 14.54 -12.95
CA PRO A 121 -1.94 15.98 -12.76
C PRO A 121 -2.28 16.75 -14.04
N GLY A 122 -3.40 17.48 -14.02
CA GLY A 122 -3.92 18.25 -15.16
C GLY A 122 -5.00 17.52 -15.97
N GLU A 123 -5.25 16.24 -15.69
CA GLU A 123 -6.36 15.51 -16.27
C GLU A 123 -7.64 15.67 -15.42
N GLN A 124 -8.78 15.55 -16.09
CA GLN A 124 -10.06 15.37 -15.42
C GLN A 124 -10.30 13.89 -15.14
N PRO A 125 -11.08 13.52 -14.10
CA PRO A 125 -11.45 12.13 -13.86
C PRO A 125 -12.02 11.44 -15.10
N ASN A 126 -11.39 10.35 -15.53
CA ASN A 126 -11.73 9.62 -16.74
C ASN A 126 -11.31 8.15 -16.66
N TYR A 127 -11.82 7.32 -17.58
CA TYR A 127 -11.60 5.87 -17.57
C TYR A 127 -10.38 5.40 -18.39
N ASN A 128 -9.50 6.30 -18.83
CA ASN A 128 -8.40 5.97 -19.76
C ASN A 128 -7.27 5.16 -19.09
N HIS A 129 -7.11 5.27 -17.78
CA HIS A 129 -5.97 4.69 -17.06
C HIS A 129 -6.41 3.66 -16.00
N GLY A 130 -7.24 2.71 -16.44
CA GLY A 130 -7.65 1.57 -15.61
C GLY A 130 -6.48 0.69 -15.21
N ASP A 131 -6.51 0.18 -13.97
CA ASP A 131 -5.50 -0.75 -13.49
C ASP A 131 -5.55 -2.11 -14.21
N ALA A 132 -4.38 -2.72 -14.39
CA ALA A 132 -4.25 -4.06 -14.98
C ALA A 132 -4.38 -5.19 -13.94
N SER A 133 -5.02 -4.88 -12.81
CA SER A 133 -5.24 -5.80 -11.72
C SER A 133 -6.08 -7.01 -12.15
N PRO A 134 -5.80 -8.23 -11.65
CA PRO A 134 -6.60 -9.40 -11.97
C PRO A 134 -8.02 -9.29 -11.37
N LEU A 135 -9.01 -9.82 -12.10
CA LEU A 135 -10.39 -10.00 -11.65
C LEU A 135 -10.57 -11.33 -10.91
N GLY A 136 -11.65 -11.44 -10.13
CA GLY A 136 -11.98 -12.64 -9.37
C GLY A 136 -11.22 -12.71 -8.05
N PRO A 137 -10.86 -13.92 -7.57
CA PRO A 137 -10.09 -14.08 -6.34
C PRO A 137 -8.71 -13.43 -6.41
N VAL A 138 -8.42 -12.53 -5.47
CA VAL A 138 -7.16 -11.79 -5.37
C VAL A 138 -6.58 -11.86 -3.95
N ASP A 139 -5.37 -11.31 -3.76
CA ASP A 139 -4.68 -11.28 -2.46
C ASP A 139 -4.54 -9.86 -1.85
N ARG A 140 -5.04 -8.83 -2.54
CA ARG A 140 -4.99 -7.41 -2.15
C ARG A 140 -6.01 -6.59 -2.95
N LEU A 141 -6.40 -5.41 -2.44
CA LEU A 141 -7.46 -4.60 -3.04
C LEU A 141 -6.98 -3.31 -3.72
N GLY A 142 -5.82 -2.77 -3.36
CA GLY A 142 -5.20 -1.64 -4.06
C GLY A 142 -5.64 -0.29 -3.51
N GLY A 143 -5.63 -0.13 -2.19
CA GLY A 143 -5.88 1.14 -1.48
C GLY A 143 -7.34 1.36 -1.10
N ALA A 144 -8.28 1.10 -2.00
CA ALA A 144 -9.72 1.12 -1.72
C ALA A 144 -10.36 -0.26 -1.74
N GLY A 145 -11.28 -0.52 -0.80
CA GLY A 145 -12.00 -1.79 -0.75
C GLY A 145 -12.95 -1.91 0.43
N LEU A 146 -14.03 -2.68 0.22
CA LEU A 146 -15.08 -2.94 1.20
C LEU A 146 -14.81 -4.29 1.89
N TYR A 147 -14.80 -4.31 3.21
CA TYR A 147 -14.49 -5.49 4.03
C TYR A 147 -15.66 -5.82 4.94
N ARG A 148 -15.95 -7.11 5.12
CA ARG A 148 -16.87 -7.57 6.17
C ARG A 148 -16.19 -7.38 7.53
N ARG A 149 -16.79 -6.61 8.46
CA ARG A 149 -16.15 -6.31 9.75
C ARG A 149 -15.89 -7.58 10.57
N SER A 150 -16.79 -8.55 10.53
CA SER A 150 -16.60 -9.84 11.22
C SER A 150 -15.37 -10.61 10.72
N VAL A 151 -15.00 -10.46 9.45
CA VAL A 151 -13.78 -11.07 8.90
C VAL A 151 -12.53 -10.36 9.42
N LEU A 152 -12.54 -9.03 9.54
CA LEU A 152 -11.46 -8.28 10.18
C LEU A 152 -11.34 -8.63 11.67
N GLY A 153 -12.46 -8.89 12.36
CA GLY A 153 -12.46 -9.39 13.73
C GLY A 153 -11.82 -10.77 13.88
N LYS A 154 -12.04 -11.67 12.91
CA LYS A 154 -11.50 -13.04 12.93
C LYS A 154 -10.05 -13.14 12.44
N ALA A 155 -9.72 -12.46 11.34
CA ALA A 155 -8.38 -12.51 10.76
C ALA A 155 -7.39 -11.56 11.46
N GLY A 156 -7.90 -10.57 12.20
CA GLY A 156 -7.20 -9.37 12.64
C GLY A 156 -7.28 -8.25 11.57
N SER A 157 -7.33 -6.98 11.99
CA SER A 157 -7.30 -5.86 11.04
C SER A 157 -5.87 -5.59 10.51
N PHE A 158 -5.67 -4.46 9.84
CA PHE A 158 -4.36 -3.95 9.44
C PHE A 158 -3.38 -3.89 10.61
N ASN A 159 -2.12 -4.25 10.38
CA ASN A 159 -1.08 -4.14 11.40
C ASN A 159 -0.29 -2.83 11.20
N PRO A 160 -0.37 -1.87 12.14
CA PRO A 160 0.22 -0.53 12.01
C PRO A 160 1.72 -0.50 11.72
N PHE A 161 2.44 -1.54 12.10
CA PHE A 161 3.88 -1.63 11.96
C PHE A 161 4.34 -2.08 10.57
N VAL A 162 3.42 -2.55 9.71
CA VAL A 162 3.74 -2.95 8.33
C VAL A 162 3.93 -1.73 7.45
N LYS A 163 5.02 -1.72 6.66
CA LYS A 163 5.38 -0.61 5.75
C LYS A 163 5.36 -1.03 4.28
N GLY A 164 4.22 -0.88 3.60
CA GLY A 164 4.08 -0.99 2.13
C GLY A 164 3.56 -2.32 1.60
N GLU A 165 3.41 -3.35 2.43
CA GLU A 165 2.83 -4.66 2.06
C GLU A 165 1.63 -5.01 2.95
N GLU A 166 0.99 -4.01 3.56
CA GLU A 166 -0.08 -4.20 4.54
C GLU A 166 -1.31 -4.90 3.97
N GLU A 167 -1.69 -4.61 2.73
CA GLU A 167 -2.83 -5.28 2.08
C GLU A 167 -2.51 -6.74 1.74
N ARG A 168 -1.28 -7.05 1.28
CA ARG A 168 -0.84 -8.43 1.03
C ARG A 168 -0.86 -9.23 2.33
N GLU A 169 -0.37 -8.62 3.39
CA GLU A 169 -0.27 -9.23 4.72
C GLU A 169 -1.67 -9.55 5.27
N LEU A 170 -2.57 -8.57 5.25
CA LEU A 170 -3.96 -8.75 5.66
C LEU A 170 -4.67 -9.76 4.75
N GLY A 171 -4.48 -9.65 3.44
CA GLY A 171 -5.11 -10.54 2.47
C GLY A 171 -4.72 -12.00 2.67
N TYR A 172 -3.44 -12.26 2.95
CA TYR A 172 -2.98 -13.59 3.33
C TYR A 172 -3.68 -14.12 4.60
N ARG A 173 -3.84 -13.30 5.65
CA ARG A 173 -4.54 -13.70 6.88
C ARG A 173 -6.03 -13.97 6.66
N ILE A 174 -6.70 -13.16 5.84
CA ILE A 174 -8.11 -13.36 5.45
C ILE A 174 -8.28 -14.68 4.71
N ILE A 175 -7.44 -14.95 3.70
CA ILE A 175 -7.47 -16.20 2.92
C ILE A 175 -7.21 -17.41 3.82
N ARG A 176 -6.22 -17.32 4.71
CA ARG A 176 -5.91 -18.39 5.68
C ARG A 176 -7.04 -18.63 6.69
N SER A 177 -7.93 -17.66 6.89
CA SER A 177 -9.10 -17.76 7.76
C SER A 177 -10.34 -18.35 7.06
N GLY A 178 -10.19 -18.75 5.78
CA GLY A 178 -11.22 -19.42 4.99
C GLY A 178 -12.08 -18.50 4.12
N TYR A 179 -11.70 -17.23 3.97
CA TYR A 179 -12.47 -16.25 3.19
C TYR A 179 -11.83 -15.93 1.84
N LYS A 180 -12.66 -15.48 0.90
CA LYS A 180 -12.26 -14.97 -0.40
C LYS A 180 -12.14 -13.45 -0.36
N ILE A 181 -11.22 -12.93 -1.15
CA ILE A 181 -11.09 -11.51 -1.46
C ILE A 181 -11.34 -11.39 -2.97
N LEU A 182 -12.26 -10.53 -3.37
CA LEU A 182 -12.69 -10.44 -4.76
C LEU A 182 -12.36 -9.08 -5.36
N ARG A 183 -11.94 -9.08 -6.62
CA ARG A 183 -12.00 -7.89 -7.48
C ARG A 183 -13.04 -8.11 -8.56
N ILE A 184 -14.07 -7.27 -8.58
CA ILE A 184 -15.16 -7.32 -9.55
C ILE A 184 -14.91 -6.39 -10.73
N GLU A 185 -15.53 -6.69 -11.87
CA GLU A 185 -15.49 -5.85 -13.06
C GLU A 185 -16.49 -4.69 -12.96
N ALA A 186 -16.26 -3.82 -11.99
CA ALA A 186 -17.04 -2.60 -11.79
C ALA A 186 -16.09 -1.43 -11.55
N PRO A 187 -16.27 -0.28 -12.22
CA PRO A 187 -15.55 0.92 -11.87
C PRO A 187 -15.76 1.28 -10.41
N MET A 188 -14.67 1.47 -9.66
CA MET A 188 -14.71 1.73 -8.22
C MET A 188 -14.28 3.15 -7.91
N VAL A 189 -13.13 3.57 -8.42
CA VAL A 189 -12.47 4.76 -7.89
C VAL A 189 -11.58 5.42 -8.94
N PHE A 190 -11.56 6.75 -8.94
CA PHE A 190 -10.51 7.56 -9.54
C PHE A 190 -9.44 7.86 -8.50
N HIS A 191 -8.18 7.51 -8.78
CA HIS A 191 -7.04 7.77 -7.90
C HIS A 191 -6.25 8.96 -8.43
N MET A 192 -6.25 10.06 -7.67
CA MET A 192 -5.63 11.32 -8.07
C MET A 192 -4.12 11.26 -7.84
N GLU A 193 -3.36 11.00 -8.90
CA GLU A 193 -1.90 10.92 -8.83
C GLU A 193 -1.29 12.31 -8.60
N LYS A 194 -0.30 12.39 -7.72
CA LYS A 194 0.45 13.62 -7.46
C LYS A 194 1.62 13.77 -8.43
N ARG A 195 2.09 15.02 -8.62
CA ARG A 195 3.30 15.27 -9.40
C ARG A 195 4.51 14.62 -8.75
N ARG A 196 5.19 13.81 -9.54
CA ARG A 196 6.34 13.03 -9.12
C ARG A 196 7.58 13.89 -8.92
N THR A 197 8.29 13.73 -7.79
CA THR A 197 9.53 14.48 -7.48
C THR A 197 10.76 13.57 -7.47
N LYS A 198 11.97 14.14 -7.46
CA LYS A 198 13.22 13.35 -7.31
C LYS A 198 13.30 12.57 -5.98
N SER A 199 12.52 12.95 -4.95
CA SER A 199 12.43 12.27 -3.63
C SER A 199 11.86 10.85 -3.71
N GLU A 200 11.18 10.51 -4.80
CA GLU A 200 10.45 9.26 -4.95
C GLU A 200 11.31 8.00 -4.92
N ILE A 201 12.58 8.08 -5.29
CA ILE A 201 13.43 6.89 -5.28
C ILE A 201 13.61 6.38 -3.86
N ASP A 202 13.83 7.29 -2.93
CA ASP A 202 14.09 6.97 -1.53
C ASP A 202 12.77 6.53 -0.85
N GLU A 203 11.65 7.19 -1.16
CA GLU A 203 10.32 6.80 -0.70
C GLU A 203 9.91 5.42 -1.23
N ASN A 204 10.06 5.18 -2.54
CA ASN A 204 9.74 3.89 -3.17
C ASN A 204 10.62 2.76 -2.62
N ALA A 205 11.90 3.03 -2.37
CA ALA A 205 12.77 2.06 -1.72
C ALA A 205 12.33 1.78 -0.27
N GLY A 206 11.75 2.76 0.41
CA GLY A 206 11.17 2.63 1.75
C GLY A 206 10.09 1.56 1.85
N HIS A 207 9.26 1.38 0.81
CA HIS A 207 8.23 0.32 0.76
C HIS A 207 8.81 -1.10 0.82
N PHE A 208 10.08 -1.29 0.46
CA PHE A 208 10.76 -2.58 0.60
C PHE A 208 11.08 -2.96 2.06
N THR A 209 10.84 -2.05 3.01
CA THR A 209 10.83 -2.40 4.44
C THR A 209 9.77 -3.46 4.73
N GLY A 210 8.57 -3.32 4.17
CA GLY A 210 7.49 -4.31 4.29
C GLY A 210 7.89 -5.68 3.75
N VAL A 211 8.65 -5.72 2.65
CA VAL A 211 9.16 -6.96 2.06
C VAL A 211 10.04 -7.72 3.07
N GLY A 212 11.01 -7.04 3.69
CA GLY A 212 11.85 -7.64 4.73
C GLY A 212 11.08 -8.09 5.97
N GLN A 213 10.09 -7.28 6.38
CA GLN A 213 9.19 -7.61 7.50
C GLN A 213 8.40 -8.90 7.24
N MET A 214 7.84 -9.05 6.03
CA MET A 214 7.11 -10.25 5.61
C MET A 214 8.02 -11.48 5.59
N LEU A 215 9.21 -11.37 4.99
CA LEU A 215 10.16 -12.49 4.92
C LEU A 215 10.54 -12.99 6.33
N ARG A 216 10.76 -12.09 7.30
CA ARG A 216 11.01 -12.50 8.69
C ARG A 216 9.81 -13.15 9.36
N ARG A 217 8.61 -12.56 9.25
CA ARG A 217 7.42 -13.07 9.95
C ARG A 217 6.93 -14.40 9.39
N TYR A 218 6.98 -14.55 8.07
CA TYR A 218 6.35 -15.67 7.39
C TYR A 218 7.33 -16.72 6.87
N GLY A 219 8.64 -16.45 6.84
CA GLY A 219 9.66 -17.44 6.46
C GLY A 219 9.40 -18.03 5.08
N LEU A 220 9.28 -19.36 4.99
CA LEU A 220 9.06 -20.10 3.73
C LEU A 220 7.58 -20.33 3.37
N ARG A 221 6.64 -19.64 4.03
CA ARG A 221 5.20 -19.76 3.72
C ARG A 221 4.88 -19.19 2.34
N ARG A 222 3.72 -19.58 1.80
CA ARG A 222 3.22 -19.17 0.46
C ARG A 222 3.32 -17.65 0.19
N ILE A 223 2.95 -16.81 1.16
CA ILE A 223 3.03 -15.35 1.03
C ILE A 223 4.45 -14.86 0.68
N SER A 224 5.49 -15.50 1.21
CA SER A 224 6.88 -15.16 0.89
C SER A 224 7.22 -15.51 -0.56
N TRP A 225 6.73 -16.64 -1.08
CA TRP A 225 6.89 -16.99 -2.49
C TRP A 225 6.15 -16.02 -3.42
N ASP A 226 4.92 -15.67 -3.08
CA ASP A 226 4.11 -14.70 -3.83
C ASP A 226 4.78 -13.31 -3.85
N LEU A 227 5.41 -12.93 -2.72
CA LEU A 227 6.19 -11.72 -2.56
C LEU A 227 7.46 -11.72 -3.42
N LEU A 228 8.27 -12.80 -3.35
CA LEU A 228 9.46 -12.98 -4.17
C LEU A 228 9.11 -12.93 -5.67
N TRP A 229 8.02 -13.57 -6.07
CA TRP A 229 7.56 -13.58 -7.45
C TRP A 229 7.10 -12.21 -7.95
N SER A 230 6.36 -11.47 -7.11
CA SER A 230 5.88 -10.11 -7.41
C SER A 230 7.05 -9.14 -7.59
N HIS A 231 8.12 -9.32 -6.81
CA HIS A 231 9.32 -8.50 -6.86
C HIS A 231 10.51 -9.19 -7.58
N ARG A 232 10.25 -10.20 -8.42
CA ARG A 232 11.30 -11.05 -9.02
C ARG A 232 12.39 -10.30 -9.77
N ARG A 233 12.05 -9.18 -10.42
CA ARG A 233 13.05 -8.34 -11.12
C ARG A 233 14.07 -7.73 -10.15
N VAL A 234 13.65 -7.42 -8.92
CA VAL A 234 14.52 -6.92 -7.86
C VAL A 234 15.37 -8.08 -7.34
N PHE A 235 14.75 -9.19 -6.94
CA PHE A 235 15.47 -10.32 -6.37
C PHE A 235 16.47 -10.94 -7.34
N ASN A 236 16.08 -11.16 -8.60
CA ASN A 236 16.97 -11.72 -9.63
C ASN A 236 18.22 -10.85 -9.84
N ALA A 237 18.08 -9.53 -9.80
CA ALA A 237 19.23 -8.63 -9.92
C ALA A 237 20.22 -8.76 -8.75
N HIS A 238 19.71 -8.93 -7.53
CA HIS A 238 20.56 -9.13 -6.35
C HIS A 238 21.18 -10.53 -6.32
N VAL A 239 20.44 -11.58 -6.72
CA VAL A 239 20.97 -12.95 -6.85
C VAL A 239 22.08 -13.00 -7.90
N ALA A 240 21.88 -12.37 -9.07
CA ALA A 240 22.91 -12.28 -10.10
C ALA A 240 24.18 -11.58 -9.58
N LEU A 241 24.03 -10.49 -8.81
CA LEU A 241 25.16 -9.82 -8.18
C LEU A 241 25.90 -10.72 -7.19
N LEU A 242 25.18 -11.46 -6.33
CA LEU A 242 25.80 -12.36 -5.35
C LEU A 242 26.54 -13.52 -6.02
N LEU A 243 25.95 -14.13 -7.06
CA LEU A 243 26.61 -15.18 -7.85
C LEU A 243 27.87 -14.66 -8.54
N PHE A 244 27.82 -13.44 -9.07
CA PHE A 244 28.99 -12.79 -9.66
C PHE A 244 30.11 -12.57 -8.62
N LEU A 245 29.78 -12.03 -7.44
CA LEU A 245 30.77 -11.84 -6.38
C LEU A 245 31.34 -13.17 -5.87
N ALA A 246 30.52 -14.20 -5.76
CA ALA A 246 30.97 -15.55 -5.41
C ALA A 246 31.92 -16.13 -6.45
N ALA A 247 31.65 -15.94 -7.75
CA ALA A 247 32.53 -16.35 -8.83
C ALA A 247 33.89 -15.62 -8.78
N LEU A 248 33.90 -14.31 -8.51
CA LEU A 248 35.14 -13.56 -8.33
C LEU A 248 35.96 -14.08 -7.15
N ALA A 249 35.32 -14.31 -6.00
CA ALA A 249 35.97 -14.88 -4.81
C ALA A 249 36.54 -16.28 -5.10
N PHE A 250 35.81 -17.10 -5.86
CA PHE A 250 36.24 -18.43 -6.28
C PHE A 250 37.49 -18.38 -7.18
N PHE A 251 37.51 -17.52 -8.20
CA PHE A 251 38.69 -17.37 -9.06
C PHE A 251 39.92 -16.87 -8.29
N LEU A 252 39.71 -15.94 -7.34
CA LEU A 252 40.77 -15.46 -6.47
C LEU A 252 41.31 -16.57 -5.56
N ALA A 253 40.42 -17.39 -4.98
CA ALA A 253 40.79 -18.50 -4.10
C ALA A 253 41.59 -19.60 -4.84
N LEU A 254 41.33 -19.81 -6.13
CA LEU A 254 42.09 -20.73 -6.98
C LEU A 254 43.41 -20.13 -7.51
N GLY A 255 43.73 -18.87 -7.18
CA GLY A 255 44.89 -18.17 -7.73
C GLY A 255 44.77 -17.86 -9.23
N ASN A 256 43.58 -17.97 -9.82
CA ASN A 256 43.37 -17.74 -11.24
C ASN A 256 43.11 -16.26 -11.53
N ILE A 257 44.19 -15.48 -11.45
CA ILE A 257 44.15 -14.01 -11.65
C ILE A 257 43.60 -13.62 -13.03
N PHE A 258 43.85 -14.44 -14.06
CA PHE A 258 43.40 -14.16 -15.43
C PHE A 258 41.87 -14.17 -15.53
N LEU A 259 41.20 -15.21 -15.01
CA LEU A 259 39.74 -15.28 -15.01
C LEU A 259 39.12 -14.20 -14.12
N PHE A 260 39.76 -13.88 -12.99
CA PHE A 260 39.33 -12.78 -12.14
C PHE A 260 39.34 -11.44 -12.89
N VAL A 261 40.47 -11.08 -13.52
CA VAL A 261 40.61 -9.83 -14.28
C VAL A 261 39.67 -9.80 -15.49
N ALA A 262 39.51 -10.91 -16.20
CA ALA A 262 38.58 -11.01 -17.33
C ALA A 262 37.13 -10.76 -16.89
N ALA A 263 36.69 -11.37 -15.78
CA ALA A 263 35.34 -11.19 -15.25
C ALA A 263 35.08 -9.73 -14.82
N VAL A 264 36.04 -9.10 -14.14
CA VAL A 264 35.97 -7.67 -13.78
C VAL A 264 35.93 -6.79 -15.03
N GLY A 265 36.76 -7.09 -16.03
CA GLY A 265 36.82 -6.36 -17.30
C GLY A 265 35.49 -6.40 -18.06
N ILE A 266 34.84 -7.57 -18.15
CA ILE A 266 33.53 -7.72 -18.78
C ILE A 266 32.49 -6.84 -18.08
N VAL A 267 32.45 -6.83 -16.74
CA VAL A 267 31.51 -5.99 -15.99
C VAL A 267 31.80 -4.50 -16.21
N ALA A 268 33.06 -4.10 -16.25
CA ALA A 268 33.43 -2.72 -16.56
C ALA A 268 32.96 -2.30 -17.96
N VAL A 269 33.14 -3.14 -18.97
CA VAL A 269 32.65 -2.90 -20.34
C VAL A 269 31.11 -2.83 -20.36
N CYS A 270 30.41 -3.79 -19.75
CA CYS A 270 28.95 -3.76 -19.66
C CYS A 270 28.43 -2.50 -18.94
N PHE A 271 29.12 -2.06 -17.89
CA PHE A 271 28.78 -0.85 -17.15
C PHE A 271 28.99 0.41 -18.01
N LEU A 272 30.09 0.50 -18.73
CA LEU A 272 30.36 1.59 -19.68
C LEU A 272 29.32 1.61 -20.80
N LEU A 273 29.00 0.46 -21.39
CA LEU A 273 27.94 0.34 -22.40
C LEU A 273 26.58 0.79 -21.84
N LEU A 274 26.26 0.42 -20.60
CA LEU A 274 25.02 0.87 -19.97
C LEU A 274 24.98 2.39 -19.78
N ILE A 275 26.11 3.01 -19.40
CA ILE A 275 26.25 4.47 -19.31
C ILE A 275 26.08 5.11 -20.69
N LEU A 276 26.67 4.53 -21.74
CA LEU A 276 26.54 5.04 -23.11
C LEU A 276 25.09 4.97 -23.60
N VAL A 277 24.37 3.88 -23.29
CA VAL A 277 22.98 3.68 -23.74
C VAL A 277 21.97 4.51 -22.92
N LYS A 278 22.13 4.59 -21.60
CA LYS A 278 21.13 5.18 -20.70
C LYS A 278 21.50 6.56 -20.16
N GLY A 279 22.75 6.97 -20.31
CA GLY A 279 23.30 8.17 -19.68
C GLY A 279 23.72 7.93 -18.23
N LYS A 280 24.80 8.61 -17.82
CA LYS A 280 25.41 8.50 -16.50
C LYS A 280 24.40 8.66 -15.36
N GLU A 281 23.61 9.73 -15.37
CA GLU A 281 22.68 10.04 -14.29
C GLU A 281 21.67 8.92 -14.04
N LYS A 282 21.03 8.39 -15.09
CA LYS A 282 20.05 7.30 -14.96
C LYS A 282 20.67 6.04 -14.40
N VAL A 283 21.90 5.71 -14.79
CA VAL A 283 22.63 4.54 -14.27
C VAL A 283 22.94 4.72 -12.78
N PHE A 284 23.43 5.88 -12.36
CA PHE A 284 23.70 6.16 -10.94
C PHE A 284 22.43 6.13 -10.09
N LEU A 285 21.32 6.72 -10.55
CA LEU A 285 20.03 6.66 -9.86
C LEU A 285 19.51 5.23 -9.74
N MET A 286 19.66 4.42 -10.79
CA MET A 286 19.31 3.00 -10.76
C MET A 286 20.13 2.25 -9.71
N LEU A 287 21.45 2.44 -9.65
CA LEU A 287 22.30 1.80 -8.65
C LEU A 287 21.95 2.23 -7.22
N ARG A 288 21.74 3.53 -6.99
CA ARG A 288 21.27 4.07 -5.70
C ARG A 288 19.98 3.39 -5.28
N SER A 289 19.00 3.31 -6.17
CA SER A 289 17.71 2.65 -5.91
C SER A 289 17.90 1.19 -5.48
N ARG A 290 18.76 0.42 -6.16
CA ARG A 290 19.05 -0.97 -5.78
C ARG A 290 19.65 -1.10 -4.39
N LEU A 291 20.63 -0.26 -4.05
CA LEU A 291 21.26 -0.27 -2.73
C LEU A 291 20.25 0.09 -1.63
N LEU A 292 19.42 1.10 -1.86
CA LEU A 292 18.38 1.50 -0.91
C LEU A 292 17.32 0.41 -0.73
N ILE A 293 16.93 -0.28 -1.79
CA ILE A 293 16.00 -1.41 -1.71
C ILE A 293 16.59 -2.51 -0.83
N LEU A 294 17.83 -2.94 -1.07
CA LEU A 294 18.48 -3.96 -0.25
C LEU A 294 18.60 -3.53 1.22
N ALA A 295 19.00 -2.28 1.46
CA ALA A 295 19.09 -1.73 2.80
C ALA A 295 17.74 -1.73 3.53
N ASN A 296 16.65 -1.38 2.84
CA ASN A 296 15.30 -1.40 3.41
C ASN A 296 14.79 -2.83 3.64
N ILE A 297 15.10 -3.80 2.78
CA ILE A 297 14.79 -5.23 3.04
C ILE A 297 15.48 -5.69 4.33
N ILE A 298 16.78 -5.44 4.48
CA ILE A 298 17.54 -5.82 5.69
C ILE A 298 16.98 -5.10 6.92
N LYS A 299 16.67 -3.81 6.80
CA LYS A 299 16.01 -3.02 7.86
C LYS A 299 14.68 -3.64 8.26
N GLY A 300 13.85 -4.02 7.29
CA GLY A 300 12.57 -4.68 7.51
C GLY A 300 12.71 -6.01 8.26
N MET A 301 13.69 -6.83 7.88
CA MET A 301 14.01 -8.05 8.62
C MET A 301 14.41 -7.73 10.06
N ARG A 302 15.24 -6.70 10.32
CA ARG A 302 15.62 -6.34 11.70
C ARG A 302 14.45 -5.80 12.53
N LEU A 303 13.55 -5.02 11.92
CA LEU A 303 12.38 -4.46 12.60
C LEU A 303 11.33 -5.53 12.93
N GLY A 304 11.04 -6.45 12.00
CA GLY A 304 9.94 -7.40 12.15
C GLY A 304 8.58 -6.69 12.20
N ILE A 305 7.56 -7.40 12.71
CA ILE A 305 6.19 -6.90 12.81
C ILE A 305 5.67 -7.24 14.21
N PRO A 306 5.68 -6.28 15.15
CA PRO A 306 5.07 -6.40 16.47
C PRO A 306 3.56 -6.73 16.42
N ASP A 307 2.95 -6.96 17.59
CA ASP A 307 1.50 -7.10 17.66
C ASP A 307 0.84 -5.75 17.35
N ALA A 308 -0.30 -5.78 16.65
CA ALA A 308 -1.03 -4.55 16.35
C ALA A 308 -1.53 -3.86 17.62
N SER A 309 -1.82 -4.62 18.69
CA SER A 309 -2.25 -4.06 19.99
C SER A 309 -1.21 -3.15 20.64
N ASP A 310 0.07 -3.33 20.30
CA ASP A 310 1.17 -2.50 20.82
C ASP A 310 1.16 -1.08 20.24
N TYR A 311 0.37 -0.86 19.17
CA TYR A 311 0.23 0.44 18.55
C TYR A 311 -0.85 1.28 19.25
N ASN A 312 -0.41 2.10 20.21
CA ASN A 312 -1.27 3.02 20.95
C ASN A 312 -0.73 4.47 20.92
N PRO A 313 -0.76 5.14 19.75
CA PRO A 313 -0.31 6.52 19.65
C PRO A 313 -1.29 7.47 20.34
N ARG A 314 -0.80 8.65 20.77
CA ARG A 314 -1.69 9.74 21.14
C ARG A 314 -2.47 10.18 19.89
N THR A 315 -3.77 10.42 20.07
CA THR A 315 -4.64 10.94 19.00
C THR A 315 -5.49 12.10 19.50
N SER A 316 -5.69 13.12 18.68
CA SER A 316 -6.73 14.13 18.92
C SER A 316 -7.94 13.84 18.05
N THR A 317 -9.14 13.89 18.64
CA THR A 317 -10.39 13.60 17.94
C THR A 317 -11.26 14.84 17.82
N PHE A 318 -11.89 15.01 16.66
CA PHE A 318 -12.91 16.03 16.42
C PHE A 318 -14.17 15.32 15.93
N SER A 319 -15.29 15.55 16.62
CA SER A 319 -16.62 15.16 16.15
C SER A 319 -17.46 16.42 16.01
N MET A 320 -18.19 16.56 14.91
CA MET A 320 -19.27 17.55 14.84
C MET A 320 -20.26 17.25 15.97
N ALA A 321 -20.43 18.20 16.89
CA ALA A 321 -21.49 18.13 17.89
C ALA A 321 -22.82 18.03 17.12
N GLY A 322 -23.56 16.94 17.36
CA GLY A 322 -24.65 16.50 16.51
C GLY A 322 -25.68 17.58 16.19
N LYS A 323 -26.11 17.60 14.92
CA LYS A 323 -27.51 17.85 14.62
C LYS A 323 -28.16 16.48 14.53
N ARG A 324 -28.80 16.10 15.64
CA ARG A 324 -29.84 15.06 15.66
C ARG A 324 -31.02 15.52 14.82
#